data_AF-A0A2V7MMC3-F1
#
_entry.id   AF-A0A2V7MMC3-F1
#
_cell.length_a   1.000
_cell.length_b   1.000
_cell.length_c   1.000
_cell.angle_alpha   90.00
_cell.angle_beta   90.00
_cell.angle_gamma   90.00
#
_symmetry.space_group_name_H-M   'P 1'
#
loop_
_entity.id
_entity.type
_entity.pdbx_description
1 polymer ?
#
loop_
_entity_poly.entity_id
_entity_poly.type
_entity_poly.pdbx_seq_one_letter_code
_entity_poly.pdbx_strand_id
1 'polypeptide(L)'
;MIEAALYLTGRSLVNATRRRVARLRQPKYLIGLVVGALYFYWFFFRPRRGGGLGAVASPGGEIVAVGLLSTLVLLKWLFGSAETPFTFSLAETQYLFTAPLTRRQVIDFKLLRSQLPLFFSALLSALVFSGGQVSGLRLFRVVGLWLVYSTLQLHYAGASLLWASLTQQGVTGWRRRLGTLLGLALVVALVWWSLRRALPGIVSAFQDGSTQGYAALTSVMHSGPLGVLLWPLEALVAPLVAASPVAFASRLPAALLVLAVHYVWVVRSTLAFEEAAVEHAAKVARRVEAARQGRWGERTIRARQSTGPIRLRLAPTGGPAGAILWKNAVGATRDLRPRTLVLLVALVIAGSMTLASGPLRALDLVAVMLLGLGAIALVLGPLTARCDLRQDFEMLDVLKGYPVHGRDVVRGEVAAPVTLIGLVVWSCLLGAFAATASRPGPELPSLGDRLALLVAALPATAAVLLVLVLVQNAAVLLFPAWVSVGRDRAVGLEATGQRILMTAASLVALLVALVPATIAGGIAGVGAHAVGLSALWAVALGILVASGVVVFEGAMAVSFLGGVFDRIDPAGTGTG
;
A
#
# COMPACT_ATOMS: atom_id res chain seq x y z
N MET A 1 1.85 37.27 7.76
CA MET A 1 1.31 35.89 7.56
C MET A 1 2.40 34.84 7.37
N ILE A 2 3.32 35.00 6.41
CA ILE A 2 4.41 34.04 6.17
C ILE A 2 5.28 33.84 7.42
N GLU A 3 5.72 34.93 8.07
CA GLU A 3 6.53 34.85 9.31
C GLU A 3 5.82 34.11 10.44
N ALA A 4 4.54 34.39 10.67
CA ALA A 4 3.74 33.70 11.70
C ALA A 4 3.59 32.19 11.38
N ALA A 5 3.42 31.84 10.11
CA ALA A 5 3.36 30.45 9.67
C ALA A 5 4.69 29.71 9.89
N LEU A 6 5.80 30.37 9.56
CA LEU A 6 7.15 29.85 9.79
C LEU A 6 7.41 29.70 11.29
N TYR A 7 7.04 30.69 12.12
CA TYR A 7 7.18 30.64 13.57
C TYR A 7 6.40 29.46 14.19
N LEU A 8 5.13 29.30 13.85
CA LEU A 8 4.29 28.19 14.34
C LEU A 8 4.82 26.83 13.91
N THR A 9 5.29 26.73 12.66
CA THR A 9 5.87 25.49 12.12
C THR A 9 7.17 25.14 12.85
N GLY A 10 8.04 26.12 13.09
CA GLY A 10 9.27 25.97 13.87
C GLY A 10 9.00 25.54 15.31
N ARG A 11 8.09 26.22 16.02
CA ARG A 11 7.72 25.84 17.40
C ARG A 11 7.09 24.46 17.48
N SER A 12 6.24 24.10 16.52
CA SER A 12 5.65 22.76 16.43
C SER A 12 6.72 21.68 16.23
N LEU A 13 7.71 21.95 15.37
CA LEU A 13 8.85 21.05 15.15
C LEU A 13 9.67 20.88 16.42
N VAL A 14 10.04 21.97 17.10
CA VAL A 14 10.80 21.93 18.37
C VAL A 14 10.05 21.12 19.43
N ASN A 15 8.74 21.37 19.60
CA ASN A 15 7.93 20.65 20.57
C ASN A 15 7.79 19.16 20.23
N ALA A 16 7.63 18.82 18.94
CA ALA A 16 7.59 17.43 18.49
C ALA A 16 8.92 16.71 18.75
N THR A 17 10.05 17.37 18.45
CA THR A 17 11.39 16.83 18.71
C THR A 17 11.64 16.63 20.20
N ARG A 18 11.31 17.62 21.05
CA ARG A 18 11.44 17.47 22.52
C ARG A 18 10.65 16.29 23.05
N ARG A 19 9.40 16.11 22.58
CA ARG A 19 8.57 14.95 22.97
C ARG A 19 9.15 13.62 22.51
N ARG A 20 9.76 13.55 21.31
CA ARG A 20 10.44 12.34 20.83
C ARG A 20 11.67 12.02 21.67
N VAL A 21 12.53 13.00 21.91
CA VAL A 21 13.72 12.85 22.76
C VAL A 21 13.34 12.41 24.18
N ALA A 22 12.26 12.95 24.76
CA ALA A 22 11.79 12.52 26.08
C ALA A 22 11.35 11.04 26.11
N ARG A 23 10.78 10.52 25.01
CA ARG A 23 10.38 9.11 24.89
C ARG A 23 11.57 8.16 24.82
N LEU A 24 12.73 8.61 24.34
CA LEU A 24 13.95 7.79 24.29
C LEU A 24 14.42 7.30 25.66
N ARG A 25 13.88 7.85 26.75
CA ARG A 25 14.06 7.30 28.10
C ARG A 25 13.49 5.90 28.27
N GLN A 26 12.49 5.50 27.47
CA GLN A 26 11.98 4.13 27.47
C GLN A 26 12.79 3.27 26.48
N PRO A 27 13.32 2.10 26.90
CA PRO A 27 14.16 1.25 26.06
C PRO A 27 13.55 0.90 24.70
N LYS A 28 12.22 0.70 24.63
CA LYS A 28 11.50 0.37 23.40
C LYS A 28 11.67 1.43 22.29
N TYR A 29 11.69 2.71 22.65
CA TYR A 29 11.82 3.81 21.71
C TYR A 29 13.28 4.02 21.32
N LEU A 30 14.21 3.84 22.26
CA LEU A 30 15.65 3.92 21.98
C LEU A 30 16.10 2.82 21.00
N ILE A 31 15.74 1.56 21.27
CA ILE A 31 16.06 0.43 20.39
C ILE A 31 15.43 0.64 19.01
N GLY A 32 14.16 1.08 18.97
CA GLY A 32 13.49 1.46 17.72
C GLY A 32 14.24 2.56 16.96
N LEU A 33 14.72 3.60 17.65
CA LEU A 33 15.48 4.68 17.02
C LEU A 33 16.78 4.15 16.40
N VAL A 34 17.54 3.35 17.16
CA VAL A 34 18.84 2.82 16.74
C VAL A 34 18.68 1.89 15.55
N VAL A 35 17.76 0.93 15.60
CA VAL A 35 17.48 0.02 14.47
C VAL A 35 17.00 0.80 13.25
N GLY A 36 16.11 1.77 13.45
CA GLY A 36 15.65 2.65 12.38
C GLY A 36 16.80 3.43 11.75
N ALA A 37 17.66 4.05 12.56
CA ALA A 37 18.81 4.82 12.11
C ALA A 37 19.82 3.94 11.37
N LEU A 38 20.15 2.75 11.90
CA LEU A 38 21.02 1.78 11.24
C LEU A 38 20.43 1.31 9.90
N TYR A 39 19.11 1.07 9.85
CA TYR A 39 18.45 0.72 8.61
C TYR A 39 18.53 1.84 7.58
N PHE A 40 18.24 3.08 7.95
CA PHE A 40 18.35 4.21 7.01
C PHE A 40 19.81 4.46 6.61
N TYR A 41 20.76 4.30 7.54
CA TYR A 41 22.18 4.34 7.22
C TYR A 41 22.54 3.26 6.19
N TRP A 42 22.20 2.00 6.43
CA TRP A 42 22.44 0.93 5.47
C TRP A 42 21.69 1.15 4.14
N PHE A 43 20.46 1.63 4.20
CA PHE A 43 19.60 1.83 3.04
C PHE A 43 20.12 2.95 2.13
N PHE A 44 20.70 4.01 2.70
CA PHE A 44 21.23 5.13 1.94
C PHE A 44 22.72 4.94 1.60
N PHE A 45 23.55 4.51 2.54
CA PHE A 45 25.00 4.49 2.35
C PHE A 45 25.53 3.20 1.68
N ARG A 46 24.70 2.17 1.44
CA ARG A 46 25.12 0.98 0.68
C ARG A 46 24.95 1.21 -0.84
N PRO A 47 26.02 1.04 -1.66
CA PRO A 47 25.92 1.14 -3.11
C PRO A 47 24.93 0.09 -3.65
N ARG A 48 23.82 0.55 -4.21
CA ARG A 48 22.92 -0.32 -4.99
C ARG A 48 23.32 -0.24 -6.45
N ARG A 49 23.72 -1.38 -7.04
CA ARG A 49 23.79 -1.53 -8.50
C ARG A 49 22.35 -1.63 -9.01
N GLY A 50 21.77 -0.48 -9.33
CA GLY A 50 20.43 -0.36 -9.90
C GLY A 50 20.28 1.01 -10.55
N GLY A 51 19.66 1.06 -11.73
CA GLY A 51 19.41 2.31 -12.44
C GLY A 51 18.51 3.22 -11.60
N GLY A 52 19.10 4.21 -10.94
CA GLY A 52 18.37 5.18 -10.10
C GLY A 52 17.50 6.15 -10.91
N LEU A 53 17.32 7.40 -10.47
CA LEU A 53 16.68 8.48 -11.28
C LEU A 53 17.38 8.68 -12.64
N GLY A 54 18.58 8.14 -12.84
CA GLY A 54 19.21 8.05 -14.16
C GLY A 54 18.46 7.11 -15.12
N ALA A 55 17.82 6.04 -14.64
CA ALA A 55 16.95 5.18 -15.45
C ALA A 55 15.64 5.86 -15.82
N VAL A 56 15.12 6.78 -14.98
CA VAL A 56 13.97 7.62 -15.32
C VAL A 56 14.26 8.53 -16.52
N ALA A 57 15.53 8.87 -16.75
CA ALA A 57 15.96 9.64 -17.92
C ALA A 57 16.13 8.81 -19.21
N SER A 58 15.85 7.50 -19.17
CA SER A 58 15.73 6.68 -20.38
C SER A 58 14.33 6.83 -20.98
N PRO A 59 14.14 6.57 -22.30
CA PRO A 59 12.82 6.59 -22.93
C PRO A 59 11.79 5.71 -22.20
N GLY A 60 12.20 4.52 -21.75
CA GLY A 60 11.37 3.63 -20.93
C GLY A 60 11.05 4.19 -19.55
N GLY A 61 11.98 4.91 -18.93
CA GLY A 61 11.81 5.52 -17.62
C GLY A 61 10.81 6.68 -17.59
N GLU A 62 10.81 7.50 -18.65
CA GLU A 62 9.85 8.59 -18.82
C GLU A 62 8.41 8.05 -18.97
N ILE A 63 8.23 7.02 -19.81
CA ILE A 63 6.94 6.32 -19.99
C ILE A 63 6.41 5.83 -18.64
N VAL A 64 7.27 5.18 -17.84
CA VAL A 64 6.89 4.67 -16.51
C VAL A 64 6.52 5.80 -15.56
N ALA A 65 7.27 6.91 -15.55
CA ALA A 65 7.00 8.05 -14.68
C ALA A 65 5.67 8.74 -15.03
N VAL A 66 5.43 9.02 -16.32
CA VAL A 66 4.17 9.61 -16.79
C VAL A 66 3.00 8.64 -16.60
N GLY A 67 3.18 7.35 -16.86
CA GLY A 67 2.17 6.32 -16.64
C GLY A 67 1.78 6.17 -15.16
N LEU A 68 2.77 6.22 -14.26
CA LEU A 68 2.53 6.22 -12.82
C LEU A 68 1.75 7.48 -12.39
N LEU A 69 2.16 8.66 -12.85
CA LEU A 69 1.48 9.91 -12.53
C LEU A 69 0.03 9.92 -13.05
N SER A 70 -0.17 9.45 -14.28
CA SER A 70 -1.49 9.25 -14.91
C SER A 70 -2.35 8.34 -14.04
N THR A 71 -1.81 7.19 -13.61
CA THR A 71 -2.52 6.24 -12.76
C THR A 71 -2.94 6.87 -11.43
N LEU A 72 -2.06 7.63 -10.77
CA LEU A 72 -2.37 8.32 -9.52
C LEU A 72 -3.51 9.34 -9.68
N VAL A 73 -3.48 10.13 -10.76
CA VAL A 73 -4.55 11.07 -11.11
C VAL A 73 -5.87 10.34 -11.34
N LEU A 74 -5.87 9.31 -12.20
CA LEU A 74 -7.07 8.53 -12.53
C LEU A 74 -7.68 7.84 -11.30
N LEU A 75 -6.86 7.28 -10.42
CA LEU A 75 -7.32 6.66 -9.18
C LEU A 75 -8.04 7.64 -8.25
N LYS A 76 -7.60 8.91 -8.19
CA LYS A 76 -8.29 9.95 -7.43
C LYS A 76 -9.67 10.24 -8.01
N TRP A 77 -9.83 10.25 -9.33
CA TRP A 77 -11.12 10.48 -9.98
C TRP A 77 -12.07 9.28 -9.91
N LEU A 78 -11.57 8.06 -10.11
CA LEU A 78 -12.38 6.83 -10.06
C LEU A 78 -12.96 6.56 -8.67
N PHE A 79 -12.13 6.75 -7.65
CA PHE A 79 -12.46 6.31 -6.30
C PHE A 79 -12.54 7.45 -5.28
N GLY A 80 -12.36 8.69 -5.74
CA GLY A 80 -12.38 9.95 -4.99
C GLY A 80 -13.46 10.07 -3.92
N SER A 81 -13.13 10.73 -2.81
CA SER A 81 -14.10 11.27 -1.86
C SER A 81 -13.96 12.79 -1.78
N ALA A 82 -15.00 13.45 -1.27
CA ALA A 82 -15.02 14.89 -1.00
C ALA A 82 -14.13 15.31 0.18
N GLU A 83 -13.42 14.37 0.82
CA GLU A 83 -12.47 14.69 1.89
C GLU A 83 -11.28 15.46 1.31
N THR A 84 -11.09 16.69 1.80
CA THR A 84 -10.01 17.56 1.35
C THR A 84 -8.69 17.15 1.99
N PRO A 85 -7.55 17.23 1.27
CA PRO A 85 -6.24 16.98 1.84
C PRO A 85 -5.80 18.09 2.83
N PHE A 86 -6.51 19.22 2.86
CA PHE A 86 -6.29 20.29 3.83
C PHE A 86 -6.98 19.97 5.15
N THR A 87 -6.35 19.11 5.95
CA THR A 87 -6.85 18.76 7.28
C THR A 87 -6.51 19.85 8.29
N PHE A 88 -7.51 20.58 8.77
CA PHE A 88 -7.33 21.51 9.88
C PHE A 88 -7.39 20.76 11.20
N SER A 89 -6.44 21.06 12.08
CA SER A 89 -6.58 20.73 13.49
C SER A 89 -7.69 21.57 14.12
N LEU A 90 -8.23 21.10 15.24
CA LEU A 90 -9.26 21.84 15.96
C LEU A 90 -8.76 23.21 16.42
N ALA A 91 -7.52 23.29 16.90
CA ALA A 91 -6.90 24.57 17.26
C ALA A 91 -6.78 25.50 16.04
N GLU A 92 -6.31 25.01 14.88
CA GLU A 92 -6.27 25.82 13.67
C GLU A 92 -7.66 26.31 13.26
N THR A 93 -8.70 25.48 13.38
CA THR A 93 -10.07 25.87 13.05
C THR A 93 -10.56 26.97 13.99
N GLN A 94 -10.36 26.80 15.29
CA GLN A 94 -10.78 27.76 16.31
C GLN A 94 -10.07 29.11 16.20
N TYR A 95 -8.77 29.12 15.89
CA TYR A 95 -8.00 30.37 15.82
C TYR A 95 -7.98 31.00 14.42
N LEU A 96 -7.93 30.22 13.34
CA LEU A 96 -7.81 30.79 11.99
C LEU A 96 -9.15 31.24 11.41
N PHE A 97 -10.26 30.58 11.78
CA PHE A 97 -11.59 30.95 11.25
C PHE A 97 -12.27 32.04 12.07
N THR A 98 -11.84 32.28 13.31
CA THR A 98 -12.31 33.40 14.14
C THR A 98 -11.46 34.66 13.99
N ALA A 99 -10.23 34.52 13.50
CA ALA A 99 -9.37 35.66 13.21
C ALA A 99 -9.89 36.45 11.99
N PRO A 100 -9.59 37.77 11.91
CA PRO A 100 -9.92 38.60 10.76
C PRO A 100 -9.00 38.30 9.56
N LEU A 101 -9.01 37.05 9.10
CA LEU A 101 -8.23 36.55 7.97
C LEU A 101 -9.16 36.25 6.80
N THR A 102 -8.74 36.61 5.60
CA THR A 102 -9.43 36.20 4.38
C THR A 102 -9.24 34.71 4.13
N ARG A 103 -10.22 34.07 3.49
CA ARG A 103 -10.14 32.65 3.07
C ARG A 103 -8.88 32.32 2.30
N ARG A 104 -8.50 33.20 1.37
CA ARG A 104 -7.27 33.08 0.60
C ARG A 104 -6.04 32.99 1.51
N GLN A 105 -5.95 33.85 2.52
CA GLN A 105 -4.85 33.81 3.49
C GLN A 105 -4.82 32.51 4.31
N VAL A 106 -5.97 31.92 4.62
CA VAL A 106 -6.03 30.63 5.35
C VAL A 106 -5.61 29.46 4.45
N ILE A 107 -6.02 29.46 3.19
CA ILE A 107 -5.59 28.47 2.19
C ILE A 107 -4.09 28.61 1.92
N ASP A 108 -3.59 29.83 1.70
CA ASP A 108 -2.17 30.11 1.49
C ASP A 108 -1.32 29.69 2.71
N PHE A 109 -1.80 29.96 3.93
CA PHE A 109 -1.17 29.47 5.16
C PHE A 109 -1.06 27.94 5.16
N LYS A 110 -2.14 27.23 4.80
CA LYS A 110 -2.17 25.77 4.84
C LYS A 110 -1.28 25.15 3.76
N LEU A 111 -1.30 25.72 2.55
CA LEU A 111 -0.44 25.36 1.44
C LEU A 111 1.04 25.56 1.79
N LEU A 112 1.38 26.70 2.38
CA LEU A 112 2.74 27.00 2.80
C LEU A 112 3.20 26.02 3.87
N ARG A 113 2.36 25.74 4.88
CA ARG A 113 2.65 24.78 5.94
C ARG A 113 2.88 23.37 5.40
N SER A 114 2.22 22.96 4.33
CA SER A 114 2.43 21.64 3.73
C SER A 114 3.65 21.54 2.82
N GLN A 115 4.23 22.66 2.36
CA GLN A 115 5.42 22.62 1.50
C GLN A 115 6.63 22.00 2.19
N LEU A 116 6.83 22.26 3.49
CA LEU A 116 7.96 21.70 4.24
C LEU A 116 7.93 20.17 4.28
N PRO A 117 6.85 19.49 4.74
CA PRO A 117 6.73 18.04 4.65
C PRO A 117 6.87 17.49 3.23
N LEU A 118 6.34 18.18 2.21
CA LEU A 118 6.45 17.76 0.81
C LEU A 118 7.89 17.85 0.30
N PHE A 119 8.62 18.90 0.66
CA PHE A 119 10.03 19.06 0.30
C PHE A 119 10.89 17.98 0.96
N PHE A 120 10.68 17.70 2.26
CA PHE A 120 11.34 16.57 2.93
C PHE A 120 11.00 15.23 2.27
N SER A 121 9.75 15.04 1.84
CA SER A 121 9.34 13.84 1.11
C SER A 121 10.03 13.75 -0.25
N ALA A 122 10.14 14.87 -0.98
CA ALA A 122 10.84 14.95 -2.26
C ALA A 122 12.35 14.67 -2.12
N LEU A 123 12.98 15.20 -1.06
CA LEU A 123 14.37 14.93 -0.73
C LEU A 123 14.59 13.45 -0.44
N LEU A 124 13.75 12.85 0.41
CA LEU A 124 13.83 11.42 0.74
C LEU A 124 13.63 10.56 -0.51
N SER A 125 12.62 10.86 -1.32
CA SER A 125 12.35 10.17 -2.58
C SER A 125 13.51 10.32 -3.57
N ALA A 126 14.08 11.52 -3.70
CA ALA A 126 15.24 11.75 -4.55
C ALA A 126 16.43 10.89 -4.10
N LEU A 127 16.65 10.79 -2.78
CA LEU A 127 17.70 9.97 -2.20
C LEU A 127 17.46 8.47 -2.46
N VAL A 128 16.24 7.98 -2.20
CA VAL A 128 15.82 6.60 -2.48
C VAL A 128 16.04 6.26 -3.95
N PHE A 129 15.55 7.11 -4.86
CA PHE A 129 15.67 6.87 -6.28
C PHE A 129 17.10 7.11 -6.81
N SER A 130 17.97 7.84 -6.12
CA SER A 130 19.39 8.00 -6.51
C SER A 130 20.28 6.81 -6.12
N GLY A 131 19.70 5.71 -5.64
CA GLY A 131 20.47 4.55 -5.15
C GLY A 131 21.09 4.80 -3.77
N GLY A 132 20.61 5.82 -3.04
CA GLY A 132 21.05 6.15 -1.69
C GLY A 132 22.29 7.05 -1.59
N GLN A 133 22.98 7.31 -2.70
CA GLN A 133 24.22 8.09 -2.67
C GLN A 133 23.93 9.60 -2.58
N VAL A 134 24.38 10.22 -1.49
CA VAL A 134 24.32 11.69 -1.30
C VAL A 134 25.11 12.42 -2.40
N SER A 135 26.21 11.83 -2.91
CA SER A 135 26.97 12.38 -4.04
C SER A 135 26.20 12.36 -5.37
N GLY A 136 25.18 11.49 -5.51
CA GLY A 136 24.28 11.41 -6.65
C GLY A 136 23.04 12.32 -6.54
N LEU A 137 22.84 12.98 -5.38
CA LEU A 137 21.74 13.91 -5.16
C LEU A 137 21.97 15.19 -5.95
N ARG A 138 21.22 15.32 -7.03
CA ARG A 138 21.11 16.56 -7.80
C ARG A 138 19.97 17.39 -7.21
N LEU A 139 20.27 18.59 -6.70
CA LEU A 139 19.27 19.48 -6.11
C LEU A 139 18.07 19.71 -7.05
N PHE A 140 18.32 19.82 -8.35
CA PHE A 140 17.26 19.99 -9.34
C PHE A 140 16.29 18.80 -9.43
N ARG A 141 16.72 17.56 -9.13
CA ARG A 141 15.82 16.39 -9.04
C ARG A 141 14.94 16.44 -7.80
N VAL A 142 15.48 16.94 -6.68
CA VAL A 142 14.70 17.20 -5.46
C VAL A 142 13.62 18.24 -5.75
N VAL A 143 13.98 19.34 -6.42
CA VAL A 143 13.03 20.38 -6.82
C VAL A 143 11.99 19.83 -7.81
N GLY A 144 12.40 19.02 -8.79
CA GLY A 144 11.47 18.36 -9.72
C GLY A 144 10.45 17.46 -9.02
N LEU A 145 10.90 16.59 -8.10
CA LEU A 145 9.98 15.76 -7.29
C LEU A 145 9.08 16.62 -6.38
N TRP A 146 9.61 17.70 -5.82
CA TRP A 146 8.82 18.63 -5.03
C TRP A 146 7.70 19.27 -5.86
N LEU A 147 7.97 19.70 -7.09
CA LEU A 147 6.95 20.21 -8.01
C LEU A 147 5.87 19.16 -8.33
N VAL A 148 6.27 17.91 -8.59
CA VAL A 148 5.33 16.80 -8.81
C VAL A 148 4.43 16.60 -7.58
N TYR A 149 5.01 16.54 -6.39
CA TYR A 149 4.26 16.33 -5.15
C TYR A 149 3.34 17.49 -4.80
N SER A 150 3.80 18.74 -4.98
CA SER A 150 2.99 19.93 -4.77
C SER A 150 1.83 20.02 -5.76
N THR A 151 2.06 19.65 -7.02
CA THR A 151 1.00 19.63 -8.04
C THR A 151 -0.02 18.53 -7.75
N LEU A 152 0.43 17.33 -7.37
CA LEU A 152 -0.48 16.25 -6.94
C LEU A 152 -1.32 16.65 -5.71
N GLN A 153 -0.72 17.34 -4.73
CA GLN A 153 -1.46 17.84 -3.57
C GLN A 153 -2.58 18.80 -4.00
N LEU A 154 -2.26 19.76 -4.87
CA LEU A 154 -3.24 20.73 -5.39
C LEU A 154 -4.31 20.05 -6.26
N HIS A 155 -3.92 19.09 -7.11
CA HIS A 155 -4.85 18.32 -7.92
C HIS A 155 -5.84 17.55 -7.05
N TYR A 156 -5.36 16.88 -6.00
CA TYR A 156 -6.22 16.16 -5.07
C TYR A 156 -7.13 17.09 -4.28
N ALA A 157 -6.66 18.29 -3.94
CA ALA A 157 -7.44 19.32 -3.30
C ALA A 157 -8.56 19.85 -4.21
N GLY A 158 -8.22 20.27 -5.43
CA GLY A 158 -9.18 20.75 -6.42
C GLY A 158 -10.24 19.69 -6.73
N ALA A 159 -9.82 18.44 -6.92
CA ALA A 159 -10.74 17.32 -7.11
C ALA A 159 -11.67 17.17 -5.88
N SER A 160 -11.17 17.16 -4.65
CA SER A 160 -12.06 17.06 -3.48
C SER A 160 -13.06 18.22 -3.36
N LEU A 161 -12.64 19.45 -3.67
CA LEU A 161 -13.48 20.64 -3.60
C LEU A 161 -14.60 20.60 -4.66
N LEU A 162 -14.28 20.15 -5.88
CA LEU A 162 -15.28 19.91 -6.92
C LEU A 162 -16.34 18.90 -6.45
N TRP A 163 -15.92 17.80 -5.84
CA TRP A 163 -16.84 16.77 -5.35
C TRP A 163 -17.69 17.27 -4.18
N ALA A 164 -17.13 18.11 -3.30
CA ALA A 164 -17.87 18.77 -2.22
C ALA A 164 -18.94 19.72 -2.80
N SER A 165 -18.57 20.56 -3.77
CA SER A 165 -19.49 21.47 -4.47
C SER A 165 -20.67 20.74 -5.12
N LEU A 166 -20.41 19.66 -5.87
CA LEU A 166 -21.47 18.86 -6.49
C LEU A 166 -22.42 18.22 -5.47
N THR A 167 -21.92 17.94 -4.27
CA THR A 167 -22.74 17.37 -3.17
C THR A 167 -23.67 18.42 -2.58
N GLN A 168 -23.19 19.65 -2.41
CA GLN A 168 -24.00 20.76 -1.89
C GLN A 168 -25.10 21.20 -2.87
N GLN A 169 -24.87 21.06 -4.17
CA GLN A 169 -25.86 21.35 -5.22
C GLN A 169 -26.94 20.26 -5.35
N GLY A 170 -27.01 19.28 -4.44
CA GLY A 170 -28.04 18.24 -4.43
C GLY A 170 -27.89 17.18 -5.54
N VAL A 171 -26.77 17.18 -6.28
CA VAL A 171 -26.52 16.18 -7.33
C VAL A 171 -26.19 14.84 -6.69
N THR A 172 -27.20 13.97 -6.59
CA THR A 172 -27.06 12.65 -5.96
C THR A 172 -26.17 11.70 -6.77
N GLY A 173 -25.57 10.74 -6.07
CA GLY A 173 -24.29 10.11 -6.40
C GLY A 173 -24.10 9.54 -7.80
N TRP A 174 -25.16 9.09 -8.49
CA TRP A 174 -25.05 8.54 -9.84
C TRP A 174 -24.88 9.63 -10.92
N ARG A 175 -25.65 10.74 -10.85
CA ARG A 175 -25.52 11.85 -11.79
C ARG A 175 -24.16 12.56 -11.66
N ARG A 176 -23.66 12.67 -10.42
CA ARG A 176 -22.31 13.18 -10.12
C ARG A 176 -21.22 12.30 -10.72
N ARG A 177 -21.37 10.97 -10.63
CA ARG A 177 -20.41 10.02 -11.19
C ARG A 177 -20.50 9.94 -12.69
N LEU A 178 -21.67 10.13 -13.29
CA LEU A 178 -21.86 10.04 -14.74
C LEU A 178 -20.98 11.04 -15.49
N GLY A 179 -20.92 12.31 -15.06
CA GLY A 179 -20.04 13.31 -15.69
C GLY A 179 -18.55 12.92 -15.63
N THR A 180 -18.08 12.49 -14.46
CA THR A 180 -16.70 11.99 -14.29
C THR A 180 -16.43 10.73 -15.11
N LEU A 181 -17.39 9.80 -15.15
CA LEU A 181 -17.27 8.54 -15.89
C LEU A 181 -17.29 8.78 -17.40
N LEU A 182 -18.09 9.72 -17.89
CA LEU A 182 -18.12 10.12 -19.30
C LEU A 182 -16.81 10.79 -19.70
N GLY A 183 -16.31 11.72 -18.89
CA GLY A 183 -15.00 12.35 -19.13
C GLY A 183 -13.86 11.32 -19.12
N LEU A 184 -13.90 10.37 -18.18
CA LEU A 184 -12.94 9.28 -18.13
C LEU A 184 -13.08 8.33 -19.32
N ALA A 185 -14.31 7.99 -19.73
CA ALA A 185 -14.56 7.14 -20.90
C ALA A 185 -14.05 7.80 -22.18
N LEU A 186 -14.21 9.12 -22.32
CA LEU A 186 -13.63 9.89 -23.43
C LEU A 186 -12.10 9.82 -23.41
N VAL A 187 -11.47 10.02 -22.25
CA VAL A 187 -10.01 9.88 -22.09
C VAL A 187 -9.55 8.47 -22.47
N VAL A 188 -10.23 7.43 -21.99
CA VAL A 188 -9.91 6.03 -22.33
C VAL A 188 -10.10 5.78 -23.83
N ALA A 189 -11.16 6.30 -24.44
CA ALA A 189 -11.41 6.17 -25.87
C ALA A 189 -10.32 6.86 -26.72
N LEU A 190 -9.87 8.05 -26.32
CA LEU A 190 -8.78 8.78 -26.99
C LEU A 190 -7.45 8.05 -26.87
N VAL A 191 -7.14 7.51 -25.68
CA VAL A 191 -5.94 6.70 -25.45
C VAL A 191 -5.98 5.42 -26.27
N TRP A 192 -7.11 4.70 -26.22
CA TRP A 192 -7.32 3.48 -27.01
C TRP A 192 -7.19 3.73 -28.50
N TRP A 193 -7.83 4.78 -29.02
CA TRP A 193 -7.75 5.14 -30.43
C TRP A 193 -6.32 5.46 -30.88
N SER A 194 -5.61 6.26 -30.09
CA SER A 194 -4.22 6.65 -30.37
C SER A 194 -3.28 5.42 -30.33
N LEU A 195 -3.41 4.58 -29.31
CA LEU A 195 -2.58 3.38 -29.16
C LEU A 195 -2.87 2.33 -30.24
N ARG A 196 -4.15 2.09 -30.55
CA ARG A 196 -4.56 1.14 -31.62
C ARG A 196 -3.97 1.52 -32.97
N ARG A 197 -3.93 2.82 -33.29
CA ARG A 197 -3.38 3.32 -34.55
C ARG A 197 -1.86 3.16 -34.62
N ALA A 198 -1.16 3.33 -33.50
CA ALA A 198 0.29 3.20 -33.42
C ALA A 198 0.79 1.76 -33.17
N LEU A 199 -0.10 0.85 -32.75
CA LEU A 199 0.24 -0.50 -32.32
C LEU A 199 1.08 -1.30 -33.34
N PRO A 200 0.78 -1.29 -34.66
CA PRO A 200 1.60 -2.02 -35.64
C PRO A 200 3.04 -1.51 -35.72
N GLY A 201 3.23 -0.19 -35.61
CA GLY A 201 4.56 0.44 -35.59
C GLY A 201 5.33 0.19 -34.29
N ILE A 202 4.61 0.13 -33.16
CA ILE A 202 5.20 -0.23 -31.86
C ILE A 202 5.66 -1.69 -31.88
N VAL A 203 4.80 -2.61 -32.36
CA VAL A 203 5.10 -4.05 -32.38
C VAL A 203 6.31 -4.36 -33.26
N SER A 204 6.39 -3.76 -34.45
CA SER A 204 7.56 -3.90 -35.33
C SER A 204 8.82 -3.35 -34.67
N ALA A 205 8.76 -2.16 -34.07
CA ALA A 205 9.90 -1.58 -33.37
C ALA A 205 10.38 -2.44 -32.18
N PHE A 206 9.49 -3.14 -31.47
CA PHE A 206 9.88 -4.09 -30.42
C PHE A 206 10.51 -5.38 -30.96
N GLN A 207 10.19 -5.78 -32.19
CA GLN A 207 10.86 -6.91 -32.86
C GLN A 207 12.30 -6.55 -33.24
N ASP A 208 12.54 -5.29 -33.64
CA ASP A 208 13.86 -4.78 -34.00
C ASP A 208 14.74 -4.48 -32.77
N GLY A 209 14.12 -4.25 -31.60
CA GLY A 209 14.82 -4.17 -30.32
C GLY A 209 14.05 -3.40 -29.25
N SER A 210 14.31 -3.69 -27.97
CA SER A 210 13.60 -3.06 -26.85
C SER A 210 13.75 -1.53 -26.81
N THR A 211 14.94 -1.00 -27.14
CA THR A 211 15.19 0.45 -27.21
C THR A 211 14.36 1.13 -28.30
N GLN A 212 14.21 0.50 -29.46
CA GLN A 212 13.43 1.02 -30.57
C GLN A 212 11.93 0.97 -30.24
N GLY A 213 11.47 -0.11 -29.60
CA GLY A 213 10.11 -0.23 -29.07
C GLY A 213 9.75 0.87 -28.09
N TYR A 214 10.62 1.16 -27.11
CA TYR A 214 10.40 2.28 -26.18
C TYR A 214 10.41 3.64 -26.87
N ALA A 215 11.34 3.87 -27.82
CA ALA A 215 11.38 5.13 -28.57
C ALA A 215 10.09 5.34 -29.41
N ALA A 216 9.57 4.28 -30.04
CA ALA A 216 8.29 4.32 -30.73
C ALA A 216 7.15 4.67 -29.77
N LEU A 217 7.12 4.09 -28.57
CA LEU A 217 6.12 4.42 -27.56
C LEU A 217 6.21 5.88 -27.10
N THR A 218 7.43 6.38 -26.85
CA THR A 218 7.67 7.79 -26.49
C THR A 218 7.21 8.72 -27.61
N SER A 219 7.42 8.37 -28.89
CA SER A 219 6.95 9.20 -30.01
C SER A 219 5.42 9.32 -30.06
N VAL A 220 4.71 8.26 -29.69
CA VAL A 220 3.24 8.26 -29.59
C VAL A 220 2.79 9.12 -28.42
N MET A 221 3.53 9.10 -27.30
CA MET A 221 3.27 9.99 -26.17
C MET A 221 3.34 11.46 -26.54
N HIS A 222 4.28 11.85 -27.40
CA HIS A 222 4.49 13.24 -27.79
C HIS A 222 3.64 13.70 -28.99
N SER A 223 2.80 12.84 -29.57
CA SER A 223 2.06 13.13 -30.80
C SER A 223 0.54 12.96 -30.69
N GLY A 224 -0.18 13.67 -31.55
CA GLY A 224 -1.63 13.56 -31.67
C GLY A 224 -2.42 13.98 -30.41
N PRO A 225 -3.64 13.46 -30.22
CA PRO A 225 -4.47 13.77 -29.06
C PRO A 225 -3.88 13.28 -27.74
N LEU A 226 -3.11 12.20 -27.78
CA LEU A 226 -2.49 11.60 -26.60
C LEU A 226 -1.40 12.51 -26.04
N GLY A 227 -0.61 13.17 -26.90
CA GLY A 227 0.33 14.20 -26.46
C GLY A 227 -0.34 15.41 -25.83
N VAL A 228 -1.45 15.90 -26.39
CA VAL A 228 -2.21 17.01 -25.76
C VAL A 228 -2.73 16.61 -24.37
N LEU A 229 -3.22 15.37 -24.24
CA LEU A 229 -3.75 14.84 -22.98
C LEU A 229 -2.65 14.63 -21.93
N LEU A 230 -1.49 14.09 -22.32
CA LEU A 230 -0.37 13.79 -21.42
C LEU A 230 0.55 14.98 -21.17
N TRP A 231 0.47 16.03 -21.97
CA TRP A 231 1.33 17.21 -21.87
C TRP A 231 1.46 17.79 -20.45
N PRO A 232 0.37 17.95 -19.64
CA PRO A 232 0.51 18.45 -18.27
C PRO A 232 1.33 17.52 -17.36
N LEU A 233 1.27 16.21 -17.62
CA LEU A 233 1.98 15.19 -16.86
C LEU A 233 3.45 15.13 -17.30
N GLU A 234 3.71 15.20 -18.61
CA GLU A 234 5.04 15.31 -19.19
C GLU A 234 5.75 16.58 -18.72
N ALA A 235 5.06 17.73 -18.72
CA ALA A 235 5.60 18.99 -18.23
C ALA A 235 6.08 18.90 -16.76
N LEU A 236 5.43 18.10 -15.93
CA LEU A 236 5.84 17.86 -14.53
C LEU A 236 7.01 16.88 -14.40
N VAL A 237 7.07 15.87 -15.26
CA VAL A 237 8.15 14.86 -15.28
C VAL A 237 9.42 15.41 -15.95
N ALA A 238 9.29 16.32 -16.92
CA ALA A 238 10.40 16.80 -17.72
C ALA A 238 11.57 17.41 -16.89
N PRO A 239 11.34 18.24 -15.86
CA PRO A 239 12.43 18.71 -14.99
C PRO A 239 13.13 17.58 -14.21
N LEU A 240 12.42 16.49 -13.88
CA LEU A 240 12.99 15.34 -13.17
C LEU A 240 13.99 14.56 -14.06
N VAL A 241 13.72 14.52 -15.36
CA VAL A 241 14.50 13.84 -16.39
C VAL A 241 15.69 14.69 -16.90
N ALA A 242 15.78 15.96 -16.50
CA ALA A 242 16.81 16.87 -16.99
C ALA A 242 18.25 16.36 -16.74
N ALA A 243 19.05 16.34 -17.81
CA ALA A 243 20.44 15.89 -17.75
C ALA A 243 21.39 16.92 -17.10
N SER A 244 21.09 18.22 -17.25
CA SER A 244 21.91 19.35 -16.79
C SER A 244 21.08 20.45 -16.13
N PRO A 245 21.69 21.34 -15.31
CA PRO A 245 21.00 22.49 -14.71
C PRO A 245 20.38 23.43 -15.74
N VAL A 246 21.02 23.62 -16.90
CA VAL A 246 20.49 24.45 -18.00
C VAL A 246 19.25 23.79 -18.60
N ALA A 247 19.32 22.48 -18.85
CA ALA A 247 18.19 21.72 -19.39
C ALA A 247 17.06 21.54 -18.36
N PHE A 248 17.33 21.73 -17.07
CA PHE A 248 16.34 21.82 -16.01
C PHE A 248 15.66 23.20 -16.04
N ALA A 249 16.45 24.27 -16.10
CA ALA A 249 15.94 25.65 -16.15
C ALA A 249 15.02 25.88 -17.35
N SER A 250 15.32 25.28 -18.51
CA SER A 250 14.46 25.40 -19.70
C SER A 250 13.12 24.64 -19.59
N ARG A 251 13.06 23.58 -18.77
CA ARG A 251 11.84 22.76 -18.57
C ARG A 251 10.99 23.25 -17.40
N LEU A 252 11.58 24.03 -16.50
CA LEU A 252 10.92 24.55 -15.30
C LEU A 252 9.67 25.41 -15.59
N PRO A 253 9.63 26.29 -16.61
CA PRO A 253 8.46 27.13 -16.89
C PRO A 253 7.19 26.32 -17.16
N ALA A 254 7.28 25.21 -17.90
CA ALA A 254 6.14 24.36 -18.20
C ALA A 254 5.58 23.70 -16.92
N ALA A 255 6.46 23.16 -16.06
CA ALA A 255 6.06 22.58 -14.79
C ALA A 255 5.41 23.63 -13.85
N LEU A 256 5.98 24.83 -13.79
CA LEU A 256 5.44 25.94 -13.00
C LEU A 256 4.09 26.42 -13.53
N LEU A 257 3.88 26.42 -14.85
CA LEU A 257 2.58 26.73 -15.44
C LEU A 257 1.52 25.74 -14.97
N VAL A 258 1.81 24.43 -15.04
CA VAL A 258 0.88 23.39 -14.58
C VAL A 258 0.58 23.56 -13.08
N LEU A 259 1.60 23.80 -12.25
CA LEU A 259 1.41 24.08 -10.82
C LEU A 259 0.55 25.33 -10.58
N ALA A 260 0.82 26.41 -11.31
CA ALA A 260 0.10 27.68 -11.19
C ALA A 260 -1.37 27.54 -11.59
N VAL A 261 -1.67 26.81 -12.67
CA VAL A 261 -3.05 26.50 -13.09
C VAL A 261 -3.78 25.73 -11.98
N HIS A 262 -3.13 24.75 -11.36
CA HIS A 262 -3.71 24.01 -10.23
C HIS A 262 -3.90 24.88 -8.99
N TYR A 263 -2.98 25.80 -8.70
CA TYR A 263 -3.12 26.75 -7.60
C TYR A 263 -4.31 27.69 -7.83
N VAL A 264 -4.41 28.28 -9.02
CA VAL A 264 -5.54 29.15 -9.40
C VAL A 264 -6.86 28.39 -9.32
N TRP A 265 -6.90 27.14 -9.77
CA TRP A 265 -8.08 26.28 -9.66
C TRP A 265 -8.52 26.11 -8.20
N VAL A 266 -7.60 25.77 -7.29
CA VAL A 266 -7.91 25.58 -5.87
C VAL A 266 -8.36 26.89 -5.20
N VAL A 267 -7.67 28.00 -5.44
CA VAL A 267 -8.01 29.29 -4.81
C VAL A 267 -9.32 29.86 -5.35
N ARG A 268 -9.66 29.62 -6.63
CA ARG A 268 -10.92 30.07 -7.23
C ARG A 268 -12.11 29.17 -6.96
N SER A 269 -11.91 27.94 -6.48
CA SER A 269 -13.05 27.09 -6.10
C SER A 269 -13.76 27.65 -4.85
N THR A 270 -14.92 28.27 -5.06
CA THR A 270 -15.58 29.21 -4.12
C THR A 270 -16.55 28.59 -3.10
N LEU A 271 -16.78 27.27 -3.07
CA LEU A 271 -17.85 26.69 -2.24
C LEU A 271 -17.34 25.97 -0.98
N ALA A 272 -17.85 26.44 0.17
CA ALA A 272 -17.92 25.85 1.51
C ALA A 272 -16.71 25.07 2.04
N PHE A 273 -15.50 25.56 1.75
CA PHE A 273 -14.27 25.09 2.37
C PHE A 273 -14.33 25.16 3.91
N GLU A 274 -14.91 26.22 4.47
CA GLU A 274 -15.03 26.42 5.91
C GLU A 274 -15.94 25.38 6.56
N GLU A 275 -17.14 25.14 6.04
CA GLU A 275 -18.05 24.12 6.59
C GLU A 275 -17.47 22.72 6.47
N ALA A 276 -16.87 22.38 5.33
CA ALA A 276 -16.22 21.08 5.14
C ALA A 276 -14.98 20.93 6.05
N ALA A 277 -14.20 22.01 6.24
CA ALA A 277 -13.06 22.03 7.15
C ALA A 277 -13.47 21.96 8.63
N VAL A 278 -14.51 22.69 9.05
CA VAL A 278 -15.10 22.64 10.39
C VAL A 278 -15.67 21.26 10.67
N GLU A 279 -16.47 20.71 9.75
CA GLU A 279 -17.07 19.40 9.93
C GLU A 279 -15.99 18.31 10.00
N HIS A 280 -14.95 18.40 9.16
CA HIS A 280 -13.84 17.47 9.20
C HIS A 280 -13.00 17.62 10.47
N ALA A 281 -12.66 18.84 10.89
CA ALA A 281 -11.93 19.12 12.12
C ALA A 281 -12.72 18.67 13.36
N ALA A 282 -14.04 18.90 13.39
CA ALA A 282 -14.94 18.39 14.42
C ALA A 282 -15.04 16.86 14.40
N LYS A 283 -14.99 16.23 13.22
CA LYS A 283 -14.90 14.76 13.12
C LYS A 283 -13.58 14.24 13.69
N VAL A 284 -12.44 14.86 13.36
CA VAL A 284 -11.11 14.49 13.86
C VAL A 284 -10.97 14.74 15.36
N ALA A 285 -11.44 15.88 15.85
CA ALA A 285 -11.43 16.22 17.27
C ALA A 285 -12.26 15.25 18.10
N ARG A 286 -13.50 14.98 17.67
CA ARG A 286 -14.33 13.97 18.33
C ARG A 286 -13.71 12.56 18.26
N ARG A 287 -12.83 12.26 17.29
CA ARG A 287 -12.04 11.01 17.28
C ARG A 287 -10.96 11.04 18.36
N VAL A 288 -10.22 12.15 18.46
CA VAL A 288 -9.16 12.33 19.47
C VAL A 288 -9.74 12.35 20.89
N GLU A 289 -10.87 13.01 21.12
CA GLU A 289 -11.57 13.03 22.41
C GLU A 289 -12.14 11.66 22.78
N ALA A 290 -12.76 10.95 21.83
CA ALA A 290 -13.22 9.59 22.07
C ALA A 290 -12.06 8.63 22.40
N ALA A 291 -10.90 8.78 21.73
CA ALA A 291 -9.70 8.02 22.06
C ALA A 291 -9.14 8.35 23.45
N ARG A 292 -9.17 9.64 23.85
CA ARG A 292 -8.77 10.07 25.20
C ARG A 292 -9.71 9.58 26.29
N GLN A 293 -10.99 9.42 25.99
CA GLN A 293 -12.01 8.96 26.93
C GLN A 293 -12.14 7.43 26.97
N GLY A 294 -11.34 6.67 26.21
CA GLY A 294 -11.48 5.21 26.10
C GLY A 294 -12.75 4.75 25.39
N ARG A 295 -13.62 5.67 24.95
CA ARG A 295 -14.93 5.39 24.32
C ARG A 295 -14.82 5.14 22.81
N TRP A 296 -13.67 4.63 22.35
CA TRP A 296 -13.43 4.45 20.92
C TRP A 296 -14.38 3.38 20.31
N GLY A 297 -14.78 2.39 21.12
CA GLY A 297 -15.73 1.33 20.76
C GLY A 297 -17.15 1.82 20.47
N GLU A 298 -17.69 2.74 21.29
CA GLU A 298 -19.11 3.16 21.25
C GLU A 298 -19.52 3.80 19.91
N ARG A 299 -18.60 4.52 19.26
CA ARG A 299 -18.91 5.25 18.03
C ARG A 299 -18.71 4.42 16.76
N THR A 300 -17.88 3.38 16.81
CA THR A 300 -17.73 2.41 15.71
C THR A 300 -19.03 1.65 15.45
N ILE A 301 -19.86 1.49 16.48
CA ILE A 301 -21.16 0.80 16.41
C ILE A 301 -22.21 1.66 15.69
N ARG A 302 -22.30 2.97 16.00
CA ARG A 302 -23.34 3.87 15.43
C ARG A 302 -23.04 4.40 14.02
N ALA A 303 -21.78 4.71 13.69
CA ALA A 303 -21.44 5.27 12.36
C ALA A 303 -21.33 4.20 11.25
N ARG A 304 -21.33 2.92 11.62
CA ARG A 304 -21.01 1.77 10.73
C ARG A 304 -22.22 0.91 10.40
N GLN A 305 -23.44 1.40 10.64
CA GLN A 305 -24.71 0.81 10.18
C GLN A 305 -24.92 0.90 8.66
N SER A 306 -23.93 1.38 7.88
CA SER A 306 -23.93 1.22 6.43
C SER A 306 -23.67 -0.24 6.08
N THR A 307 -24.71 -0.90 5.56
CA THR A 307 -24.70 -2.28 5.09
C THR A 307 -23.76 -2.42 3.89
N GLY A 308 -22.55 -2.94 4.15
CA GLY A 308 -21.67 -3.40 3.08
C GLY A 308 -22.35 -4.49 2.22
N PRO A 309 -21.96 -4.64 0.94
CA PRO A 309 -22.69 -5.45 -0.04
C PRO A 309 -22.60 -6.96 0.19
N ILE A 310 -21.56 -7.46 0.86
CA ILE A 310 -21.35 -8.90 1.07
C ILE A 310 -21.94 -9.30 2.42
N ARG A 311 -23.11 -9.96 2.38
CA ARG A 311 -23.76 -10.56 3.55
C ARG A 311 -23.49 -12.06 3.58
N LEU A 312 -22.28 -12.45 3.99
CA LEU A 312 -22.06 -13.84 4.39
C LEU A 312 -22.97 -14.10 5.59
N ARG A 313 -23.96 -15.00 5.47
CA ARG A 313 -24.83 -15.37 6.59
C ARG A 313 -24.08 -16.38 7.44
N LEU A 314 -23.97 -16.11 8.74
CA LEU A 314 -23.48 -17.08 9.71
C LEU A 314 -24.63 -18.05 10.04
N ALA A 315 -24.32 -19.35 10.12
CA ALA A 315 -25.29 -20.34 10.57
C ALA A 315 -25.62 -20.12 12.06
N PRO A 316 -26.87 -20.40 12.51
CA PRO A 316 -27.26 -20.24 13.91
C PRO A 316 -26.49 -21.13 14.88
N THR A 317 -25.93 -22.24 14.39
CA THR A 317 -25.12 -23.21 15.13
C THR A 317 -23.74 -23.33 14.49
N GLY A 318 -22.70 -23.49 15.31
CA GLY A 318 -21.33 -23.64 14.83
C GLY A 318 -20.28 -23.46 15.91
N GLY A 319 -19.02 -23.77 15.57
CA GLY A 319 -17.89 -23.61 16.47
C GLY A 319 -17.51 -22.13 16.69
N PRO A 320 -17.06 -21.73 17.90
CA PRO A 320 -16.68 -20.34 18.21
C PRO A 320 -15.63 -19.76 17.27
N ALA A 321 -14.62 -20.56 16.90
CA ALA A 321 -13.58 -20.15 15.95
C ALA A 321 -14.15 -19.76 14.57
N GLY A 322 -15.21 -20.44 14.11
CA GLY A 322 -15.90 -20.12 12.86
C GLY A 322 -16.67 -18.80 12.92
N ALA A 323 -17.27 -18.49 14.07
CA ALA A 323 -17.95 -17.20 14.28
C ALA A 323 -16.95 -16.03 14.31
N ILE A 324 -15.79 -16.22 14.92
CA ILE A 324 -14.70 -15.23 14.94
C ILE A 324 -14.09 -15.05 13.55
N LEU A 325 -13.88 -16.16 12.81
CA LEU A 325 -13.47 -16.10 11.42
C LEU A 325 -14.46 -15.29 10.58
N TRP A 326 -15.76 -15.56 10.74
CA TRP A 326 -16.82 -14.83 10.06
C TRP A 326 -16.81 -13.34 10.40
N LYS A 327 -16.69 -12.99 11.69
CA LYS A 327 -16.55 -11.61 12.17
C LYS A 327 -15.41 -10.89 11.43
N ASN A 328 -14.25 -11.53 11.37
CA ASN A 328 -13.06 -10.96 10.74
C ASN A 328 -13.14 -10.92 9.21
N ALA A 329 -13.75 -11.92 8.56
CA ALA A 329 -13.99 -11.94 7.13
C ALA A 329 -14.99 -10.85 6.68
N VAL A 330 -16.08 -10.69 7.43
CA VAL A 330 -17.04 -9.60 7.19
C VAL A 330 -16.40 -8.24 7.52
N GLY A 331 -15.55 -8.16 8.55
CA GLY A 331 -14.77 -6.96 8.85
C GLY A 331 -13.83 -6.56 7.72
N ALA A 332 -13.03 -7.51 7.21
CA ALA A 332 -12.06 -7.29 6.15
C ALA A 332 -12.70 -6.91 4.81
N THR A 333 -13.81 -7.55 4.43
CA THR A 333 -14.56 -7.19 3.21
C THR A 333 -15.14 -5.77 3.24
N ARG A 334 -15.35 -5.20 4.43
CA ARG A 334 -15.76 -3.80 4.60
C ARG A 334 -14.60 -2.81 4.42
N ASP A 335 -13.37 -3.25 4.68
CA ASP A 335 -12.17 -2.40 4.62
C ASP A 335 -11.39 -2.55 3.29
N LEU A 336 -11.74 -3.54 2.45
CA LEU A 336 -11.22 -3.70 1.08
C LEU A 336 -11.65 -2.52 0.20
N ARG A 337 -10.85 -1.47 0.20
CA ARG A 337 -11.03 -0.34 -0.73
C ARG A 337 -10.66 -0.80 -2.14
N PRO A 338 -11.53 -0.65 -3.15
CA PRO A 338 -11.23 -1.05 -4.53
C PRO A 338 -9.97 -0.39 -5.10
N ARG A 339 -9.57 0.78 -4.56
CA ARG A 339 -8.29 1.45 -4.82
C ARG A 339 -7.05 0.57 -4.59
N THR A 340 -7.04 -0.23 -3.53
CA THR A 340 -5.88 -1.06 -3.15
C THR A 340 -5.71 -2.22 -4.13
N LEU A 341 -6.82 -2.78 -4.62
CA LEU A 341 -6.83 -3.85 -5.61
C LEU A 341 -6.32 -3.35 -6.97
N VAL A 342 -6.77 -2.16 -7.41
CA VAL A 342 -6.30 -1.56 -8.66
C VAL A 342 -4.82 -1.16 -8.60
N LEU A 343 -4.34 -0.66 -7.46
CA LEU A 343 -2.91 -0.33 -7.28
C LEU A 343 -2.03 -1.59 -7.31
N LEU A 344 -2.47 -2.70 -6.70
CA LEU A 344 -1.76 -3.99 -6.76
C LEU A 344 -1.67 -4.49 -8.21
N VAL A 345 -2.80 -4.45 -8.93
CA VAL A 345 -2.87 -4.86 -10.35
C VAL A 345 -1.97 -3.98 -11.21
N ALA A 346 -1.99 -2.65 -11.02
CA ALA A 346 -1.15 -1.72 -11.77
C ALA A 346 0.37 -1.94 -11.51
N LEU A 347 0.76 -2.19 -10.26
CA LEU A 347 2.16 -2.47 -9.91
C LEU A 347 2.66 -3.79 -10.51
N VAL A 348 1.77 -4.79 -10.58
CA VAL A 348 2.04 -6.09 -11.20
C VAL A 348 2.14 -5.97 -12.73
N ILE A 349 1.27 -5.18 -13.39
CA ILE A 349 1.40 -4.85 -14.81
C ILE A 349 2.76 -4.18 -15.06
N ALA A 350 3.08 -3.13 -14.30
CA ALA A 350 4.34 -2.39 -14.46
C ALA A 350 5.58 -3.28 -14.26
N GLY A 351 5.58 -4.15 -13.24
CA GLY A 351 6.64 -5.12 -13.01
C GLY A 351 6.77 -6.13 -14.15
N SER A 352 5.66 -6.68 -14.63
CA SER A 352 5.67 -7.67 -15.73
C SER A 352 6.22 -7.10 -17.05
N MET A 353 5.94 -5.82 -17.34
CA MET A 353 6.48 -5.15 -18.53
C MET A 353 7.98 -4.85 -18.45
N THR A 354 8.55 -4.75 -17.25
CA THR A 354 10.01 -4.56 -17.07
C THR A 354 10.82 -5.85 -17.19
N LEU A 355 10.20 -7.01 -16.94
CA LEU A 355 10.83 -8.33 -17.12
C LEU A 355 10.59 -8.92 -18.53
N ALA A 356 9.59 -8.42 -19.25
CA ALA A 356 9.27 -8.83 -20.62
C ALA A 356 10.28 -8.27 -21.63
N SER A 357 11.39 -8.97 -21.83
CA SER A 357 12.40 -8.67 -22.86
C SER A 357 12.26 -9.54 -24.12
N GLY A 358 11.12 -10.25 -24.27
CA GLY A 358 10.82 -11.09 -25.45
C GLY A 358 9.35 -10.98 -25.90
N PRO A 359 8.98 -11.61 -27.04
CA PRO A 359 7.63 -11.58 -27.59
C PRO A 359 6.68 -12.46 -26.75
N LEU A 360 6.33 -12.00 -25.56
CA LEU A 360 5.38 -12.67 -24.69
C LEU A 360 3.97 -12.59 -25.29
N ARG A 361 3.29 -13.73 -25.43
CA ARG A 361 1.87 -13.77 -25.77
C ARG A 361 1.03 -13.26 -24.60
N ALA A 362 -0.15 -12.72 -24.88
CA ALA A 362 -1.01 -12.09 -23.85
C ALA A 362 -1.31 -13.00 -22.65
N LEU A 363 -1.43 -14.32 -22.83
CA LEU A 363 -1.69 -15.27 -21.75
C LEU A 363 -0.47 -15.53 -20.84
N ASP A 364 0.76 -15.48 -21.38
CA ASP A 364 1.98 -15.63 -20.58
C ASP A 364 2.17 -14.41 -19.68
N LEU A 365 1.87 -13.22 -20.20
CA LEU A 365 1.87 -11.98 -19.43
C LEU A 365 0.86 -12.07 -18.27
N VAL A 366 -0.35 -12.58 -18.53
CA VAL A 366 -1.38 -12.78 -17.50
C VAL A 366 -0.90 -13.79 -16.44
N ALA A 367 -0.28 -14.90 -16.83
CA ALA A 367 0.25 -15.89 -15.89
C ALA A 367 1.34 -15.30 -14.98
N VAL A 368 2.32 -14.59 -15.56
CA VAL A 368 3.39 -13.91 -14.81
C VAL A 368 2.81 -12.86 -13.86
N MET A 369 1.83 -12.09 -14.32
CA MET A 369 1.14 -11.12 -13.49
C MET A 369 0.43 -11.78 -12.31
N LEU A 370 -0.34 -12.85 -12.55
CA LEU A 370 -1.04 -13.55 -11.48
C LEU A 370 -0.06 -14.16 -10.47
N LEU A 371 1.03 -14.78 -10.91
CA LEU A 371 2.07 -15.28 -10.01
C LEU A 371 2.72 -14.15 -9.18
N GLY A 372 3.04 -13.02 -9.81
CA GLY A 372 3.56 -11.83 -9.11
C GLY A 372 2.57 -11.27 -8.09
N LEU A 373 1.29 -11.19 -8.44
CA LEU A 373 0.21 -10.77 -7.54
C LEU A 373 0.06 -11.72 -6.36
N GLY A 374 0.08 -13.03 -6.62
CA GLY A 374 0.03 -14.07 -5.59
C GLY A 374 1.22 -14.01 -4.63
N ALA A 375 2.43 -13.82 -5.14
CA ALA A 375 3.63 -13.65 -4.32
C ALA A 375 3.58 -12.38 -3.45
N ILE A 376 3.12 -11.26 -4.03
CA ILE A 376 2.93 -10.01 -3.28
C ILE A 376 1.85 -10.20 -2.20
N ALA A 377 0.73 -10.86 -2.52
CA ALA A 377 -0.33 -11.14 -1.56
C ALA A 377 0.15 -12.07 -0.43
N LEU A 378 0.96 -13.09 -0.73
CA LEU A 378 1.54 -14.00 0.25
C LEU A 378 2.44 -13.27 1.26
N VAL A 379 3.31 -12.38 0.79
CA VAL A 379 4.31 -11.70 1.64
C VAL A 379 3.73 -10.46 2.32
N LEU A 380 3.04 -9.60 1.57
CA LEU A 380 2.52 -8.33 2.10
C LEU A 380 1.11 -8.45 2.68
N GLY A 381 0.35 -9.49 2.32
CA GLY A 381 -0.99 -9.73 2.85
C GLY A 381 -1.03 -9.76 4.37
N PRO A 382 -0.25 -10.62 5.06
CA PRO A 382 -0.25 -10.70 6.52
C PRO A 382 0.22 -9.40 7.21
N LEU A 383 1.00 -8.57 6.53
CA LEU A 383 1.46 -7.28 7.06
C LEU A 383 0.41 -6.17 6.91
N THR A 384 -0.47 -6.28 5.91
CA THR A 384 -1.43 -5.25 5.53
C THR A 384 -2.85 -5.55 6.02
N ALA A 385 -3.30 -6.80 5.92
CA ALA A 385 -4.59 -7.26 6.42
C ALA A 385 -4.49 -7.47 7.94
N ARG A 386 -5.02 -6.51 8.71
CA ARG A 386 -5.15 -6.60 10.18
C ARG A 386 -6.57 -7.05 10.57
N CYS A 387 -6.97 -8.22 10.09
CA CYS A 387 -8.22 -8.87 10.48
C CYS A 387 -7.96 -10.00 11.50
N ASP A 388 -7.15 -9.66 12.50
CA ASP A 388 -6.64 -10.56 13.55
C ASP A 388 -6.52 -9.80 14.88
N LEU A 389 -5.91 -10.43 15.90
CA LEU A 389 -5.74 -9.85 17.23
C LEU A 389 -5.06 -8.47 17.23
N ARG A 390 -4.26 -8.10 16.22
CA ARG A 390 -3.64 -6.75 16.19
C ARG A 390 -4.66 -5.62 16.17
N GLN A 391 -5.84 -5.86 15.61
CA GLN A 391 -6.95 -4.91 15.65
C GLN A 391 -7.81 -5.14 16.89
N ASP A 392 -8.12 -6.40 17.19
CA ASP A 392 -9.16 -6.72 18.17
C ASP A 392 -8.65 -6.67 19.62
N PHE A 393 -7.33 -6.61 19.82
CA PHE A 393 -6.71 -6.37 21.12
C PHE A 393 -7.06 -4.98 21.70
N GLU A 394 -7.52 -4.01 20.89
CA GLU A 394 -8.09 -2.75 21.41
C GLU A 394 -9.39 -2.97 22.22
N MET A 395 -10.07 -4.09 21.98
CA MET A 395 -11.34 -4.47 22.62
C MET A 395 -11.15 -5.77 23.42
N LEU A 396 -9.98 -5.92 24.04
CA LEU A 396 -9.62 -7.12 24.80
C LEU A 396 -10.60 -7.40 25.94
N ASP A 397 -11.13 -6.35 26.57
CA ASP A 397 -12.19 -6.41 27.57
C ASP A 397 -13.46 -7.09 27.04
N VAL A 398 -13.89 -6.72 25.82
CA VAL A 398 -15.04 -7.34 25.15
C VAL A 398 -14.74 -8.78 24.75
N LEU A 399 -13.55 -9.05 24.19
CA LEU A 399 -13.15 -10.41 23.81
C LEU A 399 -13.10 -11.35 25.02
N LYS A 400 -12.64 -10.86 26.17
CA LYS A 400 -12.60 -11.59 27.44
C LYS A 400 -13.97 -11.81 28.05
N GLY A 401 -14.97 -11.01 27.66
CA GLY A 401 -16.36 -11.23 28.02
C GLY A 401 -17.03 -12.40 27.29
N TYR A 402 -16.40 -12.97 26.26
CA TYR A 402 -16.96 -14.12 25.54
C TYR A 402 -16.77 -15.42 26.33
N PRO A 403 -17.81 -16.28 26.46
CA PRO A 403 -17.72 -17.57 27.16
C PRO A 403 -17.03 -18.63 26.29
N VAL A 404 -15.80 -18.37 25.84
CA VAL A 404 -15.03 -19.21 24.91
C VAL A 404 -13.60 -19.35 25.39
N HIS A 405 -12.98 -20.51 25.13
CA HIS A 405 -11.58 -20.72 25.47
C HIS A 405 -10.66 -19.87 24.57
N GLY A 406 -9.56 -19.35 25.12
CA GLY A 406 -8.60 -18.55 24.37
C GLY A 406 -8.04 -19.24 23.14
N ARG A 407 -7.91 -20.58 23.15
CA ARG A 407 -7.49 -21.35 21.97
C ARG A 407 -8.45 -21.17 20.80
N ASP A 408 -9.76 -21.11 21.04
CA ASP A 408 -10.76 -20.98 19.98
C ASP A 408 -10.84 -19.53 19.47
N VAL A 409 -10.54 -18.57 20.35
CA VAL A 409 -10.31 -17.17 19.96
C VAL A 409 -9.12 -17.07 19.02
N VAL A 410 -7.95 -17.52 19.45
CA VAL A 410 -6.72 -17.45 18.63
C VAL A 410 -6.87 -18.23 17.33
N ARG A 411 -7.53 -19.40 17.34
CA ARG A 411 -7.85 -20.15 16.10
C ARG A 411 -8.66 -19.31 15.13
N GLY A 412 -9.75 -18.69 15.57
CA GLY A 412 -10.59 -17.86 14.71
C GLY A 412 -9.88 -16.61 14.19
N GLU A 413 -9.09 -15.97 15.06
CA GLU A 413 -8.31 -14.77 14.72
C GLU A 413 -7.19 -15.04 13.71
N VAL A 414 -6.56 -16.21 13.77
CA VAL A 414 -5.53 -16.65 12.80
C VAL A 414 -6.17 -17.18 11.51
N ALA A 415 -7.24 -17.95 11.61
CA ALA A 415 -7.87 -18.58 10.46
C ALA A 415 -8.46 -17.56 9.48
N ALA A 416 -8.92 -16.40 9.98
CA ALA A 416 -9.48 -15.34 9.12
C ALA A 416 -8.49 -14.79 8.07
N PRO A 417 -7.34 -14.18 8.44
CA PRO A 417 -6.38 -13.69 7.46
C PRO A 417 -5.78 -14.82 6.62
N VAL A 418 -5.53 -16.01 7.20
CA VAL A 418 -5.04 -17.17 6.43
C VAL A 418 -6.01 -17.55 5.32
N THR A 419 -7.32 -17.60 5.62
CA THR A 419 -8.35 -17.93 4.64
C THR A 419 -8.50 -16.83 3.59
N LEU A 420 -8.62 -15.56 4.01
CA LEU A 420 -8.86 -14.46 3.07
C LEU A 420 -7.69 -14.22 2.12
N ILE A 421 -6.47 -14.19 2.66
CA ILE A 421 -5.25 -14.03 1.85
C ILE A 421 -5.00 -15.29 1.04
N GLY A 422 -5.20 -16.47 1.64
CA GLY A 422 -5.07 -17.76 0.98
C GLY A 422 -5.96 -17.88 -0.25
N LEU A 423 -7.23 -17.47 -0.16
CA LEU A 423 -8.14 -17.45 -1.31
C LEU A 423 -7.61 -16.57 -2.46
N VAL A 424 -7.01 -15.43 -2.16
CA VAL A 424 -6.40 -14.55 -3.18
C VAL A 424 -5.19 -15.24 -3.82
N VAL A 425 -4.29 -15.79 -3.01
CA VAL A 425 -3.09 -16.49 -3.49
C VAL A 425 -3.47 -17.71 -4.34
N TRP A 426 -4.39 -18.53 -3.86
CA TRP A 426 -4.87 -19.72 -4.57
C TRP A 426 -5.59 -19.36 -5.87
N SER A 427 -6.41 -18.30 -5.89
CA SER A 427 -7.03 -17.83 -7.13
C SER A 427 -5.98 -17.39 -8.16
N CYS A 428 -4.89 -16.76 -7.70
CA CYS A 428 -3.78 -16.38 -8.57
C CYS A 428 -3.02 -17.61 -9.11
N LEU A 429 -2.73 -18.60 -8.26
CA LEU A 429 -2.06 -19.83 -8.66
C LEU A 429 -2.89 -20.64 -9.65
N LEU A 430 -4.19 -20.81 -9.38
CA LEU A 430 -5.13 -21.50 -10.26
C LEU A 430 -5.30 -20.76 -11.59
N GLY A 431 -5.40 -19.42 -11.55
CA GLY A 431 -5.48 -18.61 -12.77
C GLY A 431 -4.20 -18.67 -13.61
N ALA A 432 -3.02 -18.68 -12.99
CA ALA A 432 -1.75 -18.84 -13.68
C ALA A 432 -1.60 -20.23 -14.30
N PHE A 433 -2.05 -21.28 -13.60
CA PHE A 433 -2.11 -22.64 -14.16
C PHE A 433 -3.06 -22.69 -15.35
N ALA A 434 -4.28 -22.16 -15.24
CA ALA A 434 -5.25 -22.14 -16.33
C ALA A 434 -4.74 -21.36 -17.56
N ALA A 435 -4.08 -20.23 -17.36
CA ALA A 435 -3.49 -19.42 -18.43
C ALA A 435 -2.36 -20.13 -19.18
N THR A 436 -1.66 -21.06 -18.52
CA THR A 436 -0.55 -21.82 -19.12
C THR A 436 -0.95 -23.22 -19.58
N ALA A 437 -2.09 -23.76 -19.13
CA ALA A 437 -2.51 -25.14 -19.38
C ALA A 437 -2.66 -25.47 -20.87
N SER A 438 -3.10 -24.52 -21.69
CA SER A 438 -3.29 -24.69 -23.13
C SER A 438 -2.04 -24.40 -23.98
N ARG A 439 -0.87 -24.18 -23.36
CA ARG A 439 0.38 -23.84 -24.07
C ARG A 439 1.21 -25.10 -24.39
N PRO A 440 1.23 -25.55 -25.66
CA PRO A 440 2.21 -26.53 -26.13
C PRO A 440 3.56 -25.84 -26.40
N GLY A 441 4.65 -26.46 -25.98
CA GLY A 441 6.01 -26.02 -26.30
C GLY A 441 7.06 -26.54 -25.31
N PRO A 442 8.34 -26.68 -25.74
CA PRO A 442 9.43 -27.21 -24.91
C PRO A 442 9.95 -26.23 -23.85
N GLU A 443 9.57 -24.95 -23.91
CA GLU A 443 10.04 -23.91 -22.98
C GLU A 443 9.43 -24.00 -21.57
N LEU A 444 8.33 -24.73 -21.43
CA LEU A 444 7.62 -24.89 -20.16
C LEU A 444 7.60 -26.38 -19.77
N PRO A 445 7.57 -26.69 -18.45
CA PRO A 445 7.44 -28.07 -17.98
C PRO A 445 6.21 -28.77 -18.57
N SER A 446 6.20 -30.11 -18.55
CA SER A 446 5.05 -30.88 -19.00
C SER A 446 3.79 -30.52 -18.21
N LEU A 447 2.59 -30.78 -18.76
CA LEU A 447 1.34 -30.49 -18.04
C LEU A 447 1.28 -31.23 -16.69
N GLY A 448 1.77 -32.47 -16.64
CA GLY A 448 1.85 -33.27 -15.41
C GLY A 448 2.78 -32.65 -14.36
N ASP A 449 3.90 -32.08 -14.79
CA ASP A 449 4.84 -31.38 -13.90
C ASP A 449 4.26 -30.06 -13.36
N ARG A 450 3.52 -29.33 -14.20
CA ARG A 450 2.81 -28.12 -13.76
C ARG A 450 1.71 -28.44 -12.74
N LEU A 451 1.02 -29.57 -12.94
CA LEU A 451 0.03 -30.07 -11.98
C LEU A 451 0.72 -30.42 -10.65
N ALA A 452 1.86 -31.13 -10.68
CA ALA A 452 2.63 -31.44 -9.48
C ALA A 452 3.03 -30.18 -8.70
N LEU A 453 3.51 -29.15 -9.40
CA LEU A 453 3.84 -27.85 -8.81
C LEU A 453 2.62 -27.15 -8.20
N LEU A 454 1.47 -27.18 -8.86
CA LEU A 454 0.23 -26.59 -8.34
C LEU A 454 -0.24 -27.31 -7.07
N VAL A 455 -0.27 -28.65 -7.09
CA VAL A 455 -0.66 -29.49 -5.95
C VAL A 455 0.26 -29.26 -4.76
N ALA A 456 1.55 -29.02 -4.99
CA ALA A 456 2.52 -28.66 -3.96
C ALA A 456 2.36 -27.22 -3.46
N ALA A 457 2.13 -26.26 -4.36
CA ALA A 457 2.11 -24.83 -4.04
C ALA A 457 0.89 -24.41 -3.19
N LEU A 458 -0.27 -25.03 -3.40
CA LEU A 458 -1.49 -24.71 -2.63
C LEU A 458 -1.30 -24.92 -1.11
N PRO A 459 -0.91 -26.11 -0.61
CA PRO A 459 -0.68 -26.34 0.81
C PRO A 459 0.58 -25.61 1.32
N ALA A 460 1.63 -25.48 0.50
CA ALA A 460 2.84 -24.76 0.91
C ALA A 460 2.56 -23.29 1.20
N THR A 461 1.81 -22.62 0.32
CA THR A 461 1.45 -21.21 0.52
C THR A 461 0.52 -21.03 1.72
N ALA A 462 -0.37 -21.97 2.00
CA ALA A 462 -1.20 -21.95 3.21
C ALA A 462 -0.37 -22.15 4.50
N ALA A 463 0.60 -23.07 4.49
CA ALA A 463 1.53 -23.30 5.59
C ALA A 463 2.38 -22.06 5.88
N VAL A 464 2.94 -21.42 4.84
CA VAL A 464 3.69 -20.17 4.98
C VAL A 464 2.80 -19.04 5.52
N LEU A 465 1.57 -18.89 5.00
CA LEU A 465 0.62 -17.90 5.51
C LEU A 465 0.29 -18.13 6.99
N LEU A 466 0.09 -19.39 7.39
CA LEU A 466 -0.20 -19.77 8.77
C LEU A 466 0.92 -19.30 9.70
N VAL A 467 2.18 -19.58 9.37
CA VAL A 467 3.33 -19.13 10.18
C VAL A 467 3.41 -17.61 10.22
N LEU A 468 3.33 -16.94 9.07
CA LEU A 468 3.40 -15.47 9.00
C LEU A 468 2.33 -14.80 9.85
N VAL A 469 1.09 -15.30 9.81
CA VAL A 469 -0.02 -14.78 10.63
C VAL A 469 0.17 -15.13 12.11
N LEU A 470 0.58 -16.37 12.43
CA LEU A 470 0.79 -16.80 13.81
C LEU A 470 1.83 -15.95 14.51
N VAL A 471 2.95 -15.64 13.84
CA VAL A 471 4.00 -14.80 14.44
C VAL A 471 3.48 -13.39 14.71
N GLN A 472 2.64 -12.83 13.84
CA GLN A 472 2.03 -11.52 14.06
C GLN A 472 1.06 -11.52 15.26
N ASN A 473 0.28 -12.58 15.43
CA ASN A 473 -0.62 -12.74 16.58
C ASN A 473 0.16 -13.02 17.88
N ALA A 474 1.21 -13.84 17.81
CA ALA A 474 2.11 -14.11 18.93
C ALA A 474 2.79 -12.82 19.42
N ALA A 475 3.23 -11.95 18.51
CA ALA A 475 3.85 -10.68 18.87
C ALA A 475 2.90 -9.77 19.68
N VAL A 476 1.61 -9.77 19.37
CA VAL A 476 0.60 -9.00 20.13
C VAL A 476 0.42 -9.56 21.53
N LEU A 477 0.30 -10.88 21.66
CA LEU A 477 0.03 -11.53 22.94
C LEU A 477 1.24 -11.55 23.87
N LEU A 478 2.43 -11.82 23.33
CA LEU A 478 3.67 -11.95 24.11
C LEU A 478 4.36 -10.60 24.35
N PHE A 479 4.23 -9.65 23.42
CA PHE A 479 4.93 -8.36 23.46
C PHE A 479 4.02 -7.16 23.14
N PRO A 480 2.87 -6.98 23.83
CA PRO A 480 1.87 -5.97 23.50
C PRO A 480 2.43 -4.54 23.49
N ALA A 481 3.39 -4.23 24.38
CA ALA A 481 4.02 -2.91 24.49
C ALA A 481 4.92 -2.53 23.30
N TRP A 482 5.30 -3.50 22.46
CA TRP A 482 6.21 -3.34 21.32
C TRP A 482 5.51 -3.35 19.97
N VAL A 483 4.22 -3.71 19.93
CA VAL A 483 3.41 -3.74 18.72
C VAL A 483 2.45 -2.55 18.72
N SER A 484 2.34 -1.86 17.59
CA SER A 484 1.28 -0.86 17.43
C SER A 484 -0.07 -1.57 17.34
N VAL A 485 -0.74 -1.73 18.47
CA VAL A 485 -2.13 -2.19 18.54
C VAL A 485 -3.03 -1.13 17.91
N GLY A 486 -4.02 -1.57 17.14
CA GLY A 486 -5.02 -0.67 16.59
C GLY A 486 -4.86 -0.20 15.16
N ARG A 487 -5.73 0.74 14.78
CA ARG A 487 -5.79 1.30 13.42
C ARG A 487 -4.83 2.48 13.19
N ASP A 488 -4.35 3.11 14.26
CA ASP A 488 -3.41 4.22 14.15
C ASP A 488 -1.96 3.73 14.08
N ARG A 489 -1.30 4.10 12.98
CA ARG A 489 0.11 3.79 12.76
C ARG A 489 0.95 4.77 13.55
N ALA A 490 1.76 4.28 14.50
CA ALA A 490 2.87 5.08 15.01
C ALA A 490 3.76 5.50 13.82
N VAL A 491 3.97 6.81 13.66
CA VAL A 491 4.76 7.41 12.57
C VAL A 491 6.03 8.02 13.17
N GLY A 492 7.18 7.69 12.59
CA GLY A 492 8.47 8.21 13.00
C GLY A 492 9.58 7.17 12.82
N LEU A 493 10.83 7.62 12.94
CA LEU A 493 12.01 6.78 12.80
C LEU A 493 12.00 5.60 13.80
N GLU A 494 11.64 5.87 15.07
CA GLU A 494 11.51 4.88 16.15
C GLU A 494 10.50 3.78 15.80
N ALA A 495 9.31 4.19 15.34
CA ALA A 495 8.25 3.26 14.95
C ALA A 495 8.63 2.43 13.71
N THR A 496 9.37 3.03 12.76
CA THR A 496 9.91 2.30 11.61
C THR A 496 10.93 1.26 12.06
N GLY A 497 11.85 1.59 12.96
CA GLY A 497 12.81 0.64 13.49
C GLY A 497 12.17 -0.48 14.31
N GLN A 498 11.14 -0.18 15.12
CA GLN A 498 10.34 -1.21 15.79
C GLN A 498 9.68 -2.17 14.78
N ARG A 499 9.13 -1.64 13.68
CA ARG A 499 8.56 -2.48 12.62
C ARG A 499 9.62 -3.35 11.96
N ILE A 500 10.78 -2.79 11.65
CA ILE A 500 11.89 -3.55 11.06
C ILE A 500 12.31 -4.67 12.00
N LEU A 501 12.44 -4.40 13.29
CA LEU A 501 12.77 -5.40 14.30
C LEU A 501 11.70 -6.51 14.36
N MET A 502 10.42 -6.15 14.34
CA MET A 502 9.32 -7.10 14.32
C MET A 502 9.26 -7.92 13.04
N THR A 503 9.54 -7.30 11.88
CA THR A 503 9.64 -8.01 10.60
C THR A 503 10.83 -8.96 10.60
N ALA A 504 11.99 -8.54 11.10
CA ALA A 504 13.18 -9.39 11.22
C ALA A 504 12.92 -10.58 12.17
N ALA A 505 12.31 -10.33 13.34
CA ALA A 505 11.88 -11.38 14.25
C ALA A 505 10.88 -12.34 13.59
N SER A 506 9.96 -11.81 12.77
CA SER A 506 9.02 -12.64 12.00
C SER A 506 9.72 -13.53 10.97
N LEU A 507 10.74 -13.01 10.29
CA LEU A 507 11.54 -13.78 9.34
C LEU A 507 12.36 -14.87 10.02
N VAL A 508 12.97 -14.56 11.17
CA VAL A 508 13.70 -15.56 11.97
C VAL A 508 12.76 -16.65 12.47
N ALA A 509 11.59 -16.27 12.99
CA ALA A 509 10.58 -17.23 13.44
C ALA A 509 10.08 -18.12 12.28
N LEU A 510 9.89 -17.55 11.08
CA LEU A 510 9.56 -18.32 9.88
C LEU A 510 10.67 -19.31 9.52
N LEU A 511 11.94 -18.87 9.53
CA LEU A 511 13.07 -19.76 9.24
C LEU A 511 13.14 -20.92 10.23
N VAL A 512 13.01 -20.64 11.54
CA VAL A 512 13.02 -21.66 12.59
C VAL A 512 11.85 -22.64 12.41
N ALA A 513 10.64 -22.16 12.16
CA ALA A 513 9.46 -23.01 11.92
C ALA A 513 9.58 -23.88 10.67
N LEU A 514 10.38 -23.46 9.68
CA LEU A 514 10.59 -24.26 8.47
C LEU A 514 11.68 -25.33 8.64
N VAL A 515 12.49 -25.33 9.71
CA VAL A 515 13.56 -26.32 9.89
C VAL A 515 13.01 -27.75 9.99
N PRO A 516 12.05 -28.08 10.88
CA PRO A 516 11.54 -29.46 10.98
C PRO A 516 10.79 -29.88 9.71
N ALA A 517 10.06 -28.94 9.11
CA ALA A 517 9.32 -29.15 7.87
C ALA A 517 10.23 -29.47 6.68
N THR A 518 11.35 -28.75 6.53
CA THR A 518 12.32 -28.99 5.45
C THR A 518 13.06 -30.31 5.62
N ILE A 519 13.37 -30.72 6.86
CA ILE A 519 13.96 -32.05 7.14
C ILE A 519 12.98 -33.16 6.77
N ALA A 520 11.76 -33.12 7.30
CA ALA A 520 10.74 -34.14 7.04
C ALA A 520 10.37 -34.21 5.56
N GLY A 521 10.16 -33.06 4.92
CA GLY A 521 9.86 -32.96 3.50
C GLY A 521 11.03 -33.40 2.61
N GLY A 522 12.27 -33.08 3.01
CA GLY A 522 13.48 -33.53 2.31
C GLY A 522 13.61 -35.05 2.33
N ILE A 523 13.42 -35.69 3.50
CA ILE A 523 13.44 -37.15 3.65
C ILE A 523 12.34 -37.79 2.78
N ALA A 524 11.12 -37.26 2.83
CA ALA A 524 10.01 -37.77 2.04
C ALA A 524 10.24 -37.62 0.52
N GLY A 525 10.79 -36.48 0.09
CA GLY A 525 11.08 -36.22 -1.32
C GLY A 525 12.22 -37.10 -1.85
N VAL A 526 13.32 -37.24 -1.11
CA VAL A 526 14.42 -38.13 -1.48
C VAL A 526 13.96 -39.59 -1.53
N GLY A 527 13.18 -40.03 -0.53
CA GLY A 527 12.59 -41.36 -0.51
C GLY A 527 11.68 -41.63 -1.71
N ALA A 528 10.82 -40.67 -2.06
CA ALA A 528 9.95 -40.78 -3.24
C ALA A 528 10.74 -40.86 -4.54
N HIS A 529 11.80 -40.07 -4.69
CA HIS A 529 12.66 -40.13 -5.86
C HIS A 529 13.38 -41.47 -5.96
N ALA A 530 13.86 -42.02 -4.84
CA ALA A 530 14.51 -43.33 -4.79
C ALA A 530 13.58 -44.49 -5.20
N VAL A 531 12.27 -44.36 -4.98
CA VAL A 531 11.24 -45.33 -5.39
C VAL A 531 10.83 -45.17 -6.87
N GLY A 532 11.43 -44.22 -7.60
CA GLY A 532 11.24 -44.04 -9.04
C GLY A 532 10.21 -42.96 -9.42
N LEU A 533 9.75 -42.12 -8.49
CA LEU A 533 8.96 -40.94 -8.86
C LEU A 533 9.84 -39.94 -9.62
N SER A 534 9.25 -39.32 -10.65
CA SER A 534 9.87 -38.19 -11.34
C SER A 534 10.23 -37.07 -10.35
N ALA A 535 11.30 -36.33 -10.65
CA ALA A 535 11.86 -35.35 -9.72
C ALA A 535 10.82 -34.34 -9.20
N LEU A 536 9.92 -33.84 -10.06
CA LEU A 536 8.93 -32.83 -9.68
C LEU A 536 7.79 -33.41 -8.82
N TRP A 537 7.40 -34.66 -9.05
CA TRP A 537 6.42 -35.33 -8.19
C TRP A 537 7.01 -35.73 -6.84
N ALA A 538 8.28 -36.13 -6.81
CA ALA A 538 9.01 -36.37 -5.57
C ALA A 538 9.14 -35.09 -4.73
N VAL A 539 9.49 -33.96 -5.37
CA VAL A 539 9.50 -32.63 -4.72
C VAL A 539 8.10 -32.24 -4.23
N ALA A 540 7.06 -32.48 -5.03
CA ALA A 540 5.68 -32.18 -4.64
C ALA A 540 5.26 -32.96 -3.38
N LEU A 541 5.61 -34.24 -3.28
CA LEU A 541 5.37 -35.04 -2.08
C LEU A 541 6.15 -34.49 -0.88
N GLY A 542 7.42 -34.14 -1.06
CA GLY A 542 8.23 -33.54 0.00
C GLY A 542 7.62 -32.24 0.52
N ILE A 543 7.13 -31.38 -0.37
CA ILE A 543 6.44 -30.13 -0.01
C ILE A 543 5.11 -30.40 0.72
N LEU A 544 4.36 -31.42 0.32
CA LEU A 544 3.13 -31.82 1.01
C LEU A 544 3.41 -32.25 2.45
N VAL A 545 4.43 -33.09 2.66
CA VAL A 545 4.85 -33.53 3.99
C VAL A 545 5.34 -32.35 4.82
N ALA A 546 6.19 -31.49 4.25
CA ALA A 546 6.66 -30.27 4.91
C ALA A 546 5.50 -29.37 5.34
N SER A 547 4.51 -29.17 4.47
CA SER A 547 3.32 -28.36 4.76
C SER A 547 2.51 -28.98 5.91
N GLY A 548 2.40 -30.31 5.96
CA GLY A 548 1.74 -31.03 7.06
C GLY A 548 2.43 -30.80 8.41
N VAL A 549 3.77 -30.83 8.45
CA VAL A 549 4.54 -30.53 9.66
C VAL A 549 4.28 -29.10 10.14
N VAL A 550 4.32 -28.11 9.24
CA VAL A 550 4.04 -26.72 9.60
C VAL A 550 2.62 -26.53 10.13
N VAL A 551 1.62 -27.20 9.55
CA VAL A 551 0.24 -27.14 10.04
C VAL A 551 0.13 -27.75 11.44
N PHE A 552 0.81 -28.87 11.69
CA PHE A 552 0.87 -29.50 13.01
C PHE A 552 1.52 -28.58 14.06
N GLU A 553 2.69 -28.01 13.75
CA GLU A 553 3.35 -27.03 14.62
C GLU A 553 2.50 -25.78 14.86
N GLY A 554 1.82 -25.30 13.82
CA GLY A 554 0.87 -24.20 13.92
C GLY A 554 -0.29 -24.51 14.87
N ALA A 555 -0.83 -25.72 14.85
CA ALA A 555 -1.88 -26.14 15.78
C ALA A 555 -1.40 -26.16 17.24
N MET A 556 -0.16 -26.58 17.48
CA MET A 556 0.47 -26.50 18.81
C MET A 556 0.67 -25.05 19.25
N ALA A 557 1.19 -24.19 18.37
CA ALA A 557 1.41 -22.77 18.62
C ALA A 557 0.09 -22.05 18.97
N VAL A 558 -0.99 -22.34 18.25
CA VAL A 558 -2.31 -21.78 18.57
C VAL A 558 -2.80 -22.21 19.94
N SER A 559 -2.57 -23.46 20.33
CA SER A 559 -2.98 -23.97 21.64
C SER A 559 -2.18 -23.30 22.76
N PHE A 560 -0.87 -23.10 22.57
CA PHE A 560 -0.01 -22.34 23.46
C PHE A 560 -0.45 -20.88 23.59
N LEU A 561 -0.66 -20.19 22.47
CA LEU A 561 -1.10 -18.79 22.44
C LEU A 561 -2.49 -18.61 23.06
N GLY A 562 -3.37 -19.60 22.93
CA GLY A 562 -4.66 -19.61 23.62
C GLY A 562 -4.51 -19.59 25.15
N GLY A 563 -3.59 -20.41 25.68
CA GLY A 563 -3.28 -20.40 27.11
C GLY A 563 -2.63 -19.09 27.57
N VAL A 564 -1.85 -18.42 26.72
CA VAL A 564 -1.34 -17.07 26.99
C VAL A 564 -2.49 -16.06 27.02
N PHE A 565 -3.36 -16.09 26.01
CA PHE A 565 -4.54 -15.22 25.93
C PHE A 565 -5.38 -15.33 27.21
N ASP A 566 -5.66 -16.54 27.68
CA ASP A 566 -6.48 -16.78 28.89
C ASP A 566 -5.88 -16.13 30.15
N ARG A 567 -4.55 -16.04 30.26
CA ARG A 567 -3.85 -15.44 31.42
C ARG A 567 -3.76 -13.91 31.38
N ILE A 568 -3.98 -13.27 30.23
CA ILE A 568 -3.89 -11.82 30.11
C ILE A 568 -5.06 -11.16 30.83
N ASP A 569 -4.76 -10.19 31.70
CA ASP A 569 -5.73 -9.33 32.39
C ASP A 569 -5.92 -8.01 31.61
N PRO A 570 -7.16 -7.64 31.21
CA PRO A 570 -7.48 -6.35 30.62
C PRO A 570 -7.01 -5.14 31.45
N ALA A 571 -7.03 -5.24 32.80
CA ALA A 571 -6.65 -4.12 33.67
C ALA A 571 -5.14 -3.83 33.66
N GLY A 572 -4.30 -4.85 33.49
CA GLY A 572 -2.83 -4.73 33.46
C GLY A 572 -2.25 -4.30 32.11
N THR A 573 -3.06 -4.27 31.05
CA THR A 573 -2.63 -3.93 29.67
C THR A 573 -2.94 -2.47 29.28
N GLY A 574 -3.51 -1.69 30.20
CA GLY A 574 -3.79 -0.26 30.02
C GLY A 574 -2.53 0.62 29.95
N THR A 575 -2.16 0.98 28.72
CA THR A 575 -1.40 2.18 28.31
C THR A 575 -0.12 2.54 29.10
N GLY A 576 1.04 2.20 28.53
CA GLY A 576 2.36 2.79 28.84
C GLY A 576 3.03 3.48 27.66
#